data_AF-A0A652JSI9-F1
#
_entry.id   AF-A0A652JSI9-F1
#
_cell.length_a   1.000
_cell.length_b   1.000
_cell.length_c   1.000
_cell.angle_alpha   90.00
_cell.angle_beta   90.00
_cell.angle_gamma   90.00
#
_symmetry.space_group_name_H-M   'P 1'
#
loop_
_entity.id
_entity.type
_entity.pdbx_description
1 polymer ?
#
loop_
_entity_poly.entity_id
_entity_poly.type
_entity_poly.pdbx_seq_one_letter_code
_entity_poly.pdbx_strand_id
1 'polypeptide(L)'
;QLAHPGVEKDLADRAILYAPDYVVNAGGVIQVADELHGFDFDRCKAKAAKIFDTTLAIFARAKEDGIPPAAAADRIAEQRMAEARRR
;
A
#
# COMPACT_ATOMS: atom_id res chain seq x y z
N GLN A 1 5.78 -1.69 10.74
CA GLN A 1 7.05 -1.15 10.25
C GLN A 1 8.16 -2.14 10.46
N LEU A 2 8.92 -2.41 9.40
CA LEU A 2 10.16 -3.17 9.50
C LEU A 2 11.26 -2.27 10.06
N ALA A 3 12.23 -2.86 10.76
CA ALA A 3 13.23 -2.09 11.49
C ALA A 3 14.21 -1.33 10.59
N HIS A 4 14.59 -1.92 9.45
CA HIS A 4 15.51 -1.33 8.47
C HIS A 4 15.28 -1.98 7.09
N PRO A 5 15.77 -1.36 5.99
CA PRO A 5 15.78 -1.99 4.67
C PRO A 5 16.47 -3.37 4.71
N GLY A 6 16.02 -4.29 3.87
CA GLY A 6 16.53 -5.65 3.78
C GLY A 6 15.71 -6.68 4.57
N VAL A 7 14.98 -6.29 5.62
CA VAL A 7 14.13 -7.23 6.39
C VAL A 7 13.03 -7.81 5.51
N GLU A 8 12.50 -7.03 4.57
CA GLU A 8 11.51 -7.48 3.59
C GLU A 8 12.02 -8.62 2.70
N LYS A 9 13.34 -8.63 2.41
CA LYS A 9 13.98 -9.73 1.69
C LYS A 9 14.12 -10.95 2.59
N ASP A 10 14.54 -10.78 3.84
CA ASP A 10 14.64 -11.89 4.80
C ASP A 10 13.28 -12.58 5.00
N LEU A 11 12.19 -11.82 5.04
CA LEU A 11 10.84 -12.34 5.10
C LEU A 11 10.47 -13.12 3.83
N ALA A 12 10.77 -12.57 2.65
CA ALA A 12 10.51 -13.21 1.37
C ALA A 12 11.31 -14.52 1.20
N ASP A 13 12.60 -14.52 1.53
CA ASP A 13 13.47 -15.70 1.47
C ASP A 13 12.97 -16.84 2.39
N ARG A 14 12.26 -16.48 3.46
CA ARG A 14 11.64 -17.42 4.42
C ARG A 14 10.19 -17.77 4.06
N ALA A 15 9.71 -17.37 2.88
CA ALA A 15 8.32 -17.53 2.43
C ALA A 15 7.28 -16.93 3.41
N ILE A 16 7.65 -15.87 4.13
CA ILE A 16 6.73 -15.13 5.00
C ILE A 16 6.12 -14.00 4.18
N LEU A 17 4.81 -14.07 3.95
CA LEU A 17 4.08 -13.01 3.26
C LEU A 17 3.96 -11.78 4.17
N TYR A 18 4.64 -10.70 3.78
CA TYR A 18 4.58 -9.43 4.47
C TYR A 18 3.68 -8.44 3.72
N ALA A 19 2.65 -7.94 4.37
CA ALA A 19 1.87 -6.80 3.90
C ALA A 19 2.57 -5.49 4.32
N PRO A 20 2.95 -4.60 3.39
CA PRO A 20 3.60 -3.34 3.73
C PRO A 20 2.78 -2.54 4.74
N ASP A 21 3.42 -2.13 5.82
CA ASP A 21 2.81 -1.46 6.96
C ASP A 21 2.11 -0.17 6.57
N TYR A 22 2.79 0.68 5.77
CA TYR A 22 2.23 1.95 5.27
C TYR A 22 1.04 1.77 4.32
N VAL A 23 0.79 0.55 3.83
CA VAL A 23 -0.41 0.22 3.05
C VAL A 23 -1.52 -0.22 3.98
N VAL A 24 -1.26 -1.19 4.87
CA VAL A 24 -2.31 -1.75 5.74
C VAL A 24 -2.79 -0.76 6.81
N ASN A 25 -1.94 0.17 7.24
CA ASN A 25 -2.29 1.20 8.22
C ASN A 25 -2.80 2.52 7.60
N ALA A 26 -3.01 2.57 6.28
CA ALA A 26 -3.37 3.79 5.55
C ALA A 26 -4.74 4.38 5.96
N GLY A 27 -5.55 3.65 6.73
CA GLY A 27 -6.88 4.08 7.16
C GLY A 27 -6.91 5.43 7.88
N GLY A 28 -5.92 5.71 8.74
CA GLY A 28 -5.84 7.00 9.43
C GLY A 28 -5.60 8.17 8.47
N VAL A 29 -4.73 8.01 7.48
CA VAL A 29 -4.48 9.03 6.46
C VAL A 29 -5.69 9.23 5.55
N ILE A 30 -6.39 8.14 5.21
CA ILE A 30 -7.65 8.20 4.45
C ILE A 30 -8.70 9.02 5.18
N GLN A 31 -8.84 8.83 6.50
CA GLN A 31 -9.77 9.59 7.32
C GLN A 31 -9.41 11.08 7.33
N VAL A 32 -8.16 11.42 7.64
CA VAL A 32 -7.69 12.82 7.69
C VAL A 32 -7.86 13.51 6.33
N ALA A 33 -7.61 12.80 5.23
CA ALA A 33 -7.83 13.33 3.88
C ALA A 33 -9.32 13.59 3.60
N ASP A 34 -10.24 12.84 4.20
CA ASP A 34 -11.67 13.02 4.05
C ASP A 34 -12.21 14.23 4.84
N GLU A 35 -11.55 14.59 5.94
CA GLU A 35 -11.89 15.80 6.73
C GLU A 35 -11.79 17.08 5.89
N LEU A 36 -10.92 17.11 4.88
CA LEU A 36 -10.81 18.22 3.91
C LEU A 36 -12.09 18.42 3.07
N HIS A 37 -12.96 17.41 3.02
CA HIS A 37 -14.22 17.42 2.27
C HIS A 37 -15.46 17.42 3.18
N GLY A 38 -15.28 17.58 4.50
CA GLY A 38 -16.32 17.42 5.50
C GLY A 38 -16.53 15.94 5.82
N PHE A 39 -16.03 15.52 6.99
CA PHE A 39 -15.97 14.11 7.40
C PHE A 39 -17.29 13.36 7.19
N ASP A 40 -17.19 12.19 6.57
CA ASP A 40 -18.28 11.23 6.42
C ASP A 40 -17.75 9.82 6.71
N PHE A 41 -18.34 9.17 7.72
CA PHE A 41 -17.87 7.87 8.18
C PHE A 41 -18.04 6.77 7.13
N ASP A 42 -19.17 6.75 6.42
CA ASP A 42 -19.45 5.71 5.43
C ASP A 42 -18.52 5.83 4.21
N ARG A 43 -18.24 7.07 3.80
CA ARG A 43 -17.24 7.37 2.75
C ARG A 43 -15.83 7.00 3.19
N CYS A 44 -15.44 7.31 4.44
CA CYS A 44 -14.16 6.89 5.01
C CYS A 44 -14.04 5.37 5.04
N LYS A 45 -15.07 4.67 5.51
CA LYS A 45 -15.13 3.21 5.57
C LYS A 45 -15.04 2.59 4.17
N ALA A 46 -15.77 3.13 3.20
CA ALA A 46 -15.71 2.67 1.82
C ALA A 46 -14.33 2.90 1.18
N LYS A 47 -13.65 4.02 1.47
CA LYS A 47 -12.27 4.27 1.03
C LYS A 47 -11.28 3.32 1.72
N ALA A 48 -11.41 3.12 3.03
CA ALA A 48 -10.54 2.23 3.81
C ALA A 48 -10.68 0.77 3.38
N ALA A 49 -11.88 0.31 2.98
CA ALA A 49 -12.09 -1.03 2.44
C ALA A 49 -11.21 -1.33 1.21
N LYS A 50 -10.86 -0.31 0.41
CA LYS A 50 -9.97 -0.45 -0.76
C LYS A 50 -8.52 -0.78 -0.40
N ILE A 51 -8.13 -0.71 0.87
CA ILE A 51 -6.81 -1.19 1.34
C ILE A 51 -6.66 -2.67 1.03
N PHE A 52 -7.74 -3.45 1.14
CA PHE A 52 -7.75 -4.89 0.81
C PHE A 52 -7.34 -5.13 -0.65
N ASP A 53 -8.09 -4.54 -1.59
CA ASP A 53 -7.83 -4.69 -3.03
C ASP A 53 -6.45 -4.14 -3.43
N THR A 54 -6.04 -3.02 -2.81
CA THR A 54 -4.71 -2.44 -3.04
C THR A 54 -3.61 -3.40 -2.60
N THR A 55 -3.77 -4.03 -1.43
CA THR A 55 -2.81 -5.01 -0.89
C THR A 55 -2.74 -6.24 -1.80
N LEU A 56 -3.88 -6.74 -2.30
CA LEU A 56 -3.90 -7.85 -3.26
C LEU A 56 -3.19 -7.50 -4.58
N ALA A 57 -3.40 -6.30 -5.11
CA ALA A 57 -2.73 -5.84 -6.32
C ALA A 57 -1.20 -5.76 -6.11
N ILE A 58 -0.74 -5.31 -4.93
CA ILE A 58 0.67 -5.30 -4.56
C ILE A 58 1.24 -6.73 -4.54
N PHE A 59 0.54 -7.69 -3.94
CA PHE A 59 1.01 -9.08 -3.91
C PHE A 59 1.07 -9.71 -5.30
N ALA A 60 0.05 -9.47 -6.13
CA ALA A 60 0.06 -9.93 -7.51
C ALA A 60 1.26 -9.35 -8.27
N ARG A 61 1.51 -8.05 -8.13
CA ARG A 61 2.63 -7.37 -8.78
C ARG A 61 3.99 -7.83 -8.27
N ALA A 62 4.13 -8.03 -6.96
CA ALA A 62 5.35 -8.55 -6.34
C ALA A 62 5.70 -9.94 -6.88
N LYS A 63 4.69 -10.79 -7.04
CA LYS A 63 4.84 -12.13 -7.62
C LYS A 63 5.24 -12.07 -9.10
N GLU A 64 4.60 -11.21 -9.88
CA GLU A 64 4.90 -11.01 -11.32
C GLU A 64 6.34 -10.52 -11.54
N ASP A 65 6.76 -9.54 -10.74
CA ASP A 65 8.08 -8.89 -10.88
C ASP A 65 9.21 -9.65 -10.17
N GLY A 66 8.90 -10.67 -9.36
CA GLY A 66 9.89 -11.41 -8.58
C GLY A 66 10.58 -10.57 -7.49
N ILE A 67 9.84 -9.66 -6.86
CA ILE A 67 10.36 -8.71 -5.85
C ILE A 67 9.56 -8.80 -4.54
N PRO A 68 10.10 -8.33 -3.40
CA PRO A 68 9.34 -8.24 -2.15
C PRO A 68 8.11 -7.31 -2.28
N PRO A 69 7.02 -7.57 -1.53
CA PRO A 69 5.82 -6.73 -1.55
C PRO A 69 6.05 -5.24 -1.28
N ALA A 70 6.99 -4.89 -0.41
CA ALA A 70 7.33 -3.48 -0.14
C ALA A 70 7.86 -2.77 -1.40
N ALA A 71 8.78 -3.40 -2.14
CA ALA A 71 9.30 -2.85 -3.38
C ALA A 71 8.22 -2.72 -4.47
N ALA A 72 7.28 -3.66 -4.53
CA ALA A 72 6.15 -3.58 -5.46
C ALA A 72 5.19 -2.43 -5.11
N ALA A 73 4.92 -2.21 -3.82
CA ALA A 73 4.10 -1.10 -3.36
C ALA A 73 4.73 0.26 -3.69
N ASP A 74 6.04 0.42 -3.50
CA ASP A 74 6.78 1.63 -3.86
C ASP A 74 6.66 1.92 -5.37
N ARG A 75 6.88 0.91 -6.23
CA ARG A 75 6.74 1.05 -7.68
C ARG A 75 5.33 1.47 -8.10
N ILE A 76 4.29 0.88 -7.50
CA ILE A 76 2.89 1.24 -7.79
C ILE A 76 2.63 2.69 -7.38
N ALA A 77 3.14 3.13 -6.23
CA ALA A 77 2.99 4.51 -5.77
C ALA A 77 3.70 5.49 -6.72
N GLU A 78 4.94 5.21 -7.11
CA GLU A 78 5.71 6.00 -8.06
C GLU A 78 5.02 6.14 -9.42
N GLN A 79 4.48 5.03 -9.95
CA GLN A 79 3.71 5.02 -11.21
C GLN A 79 2.48 5.93 -11.11
N ARG A 80 1.68 5.80 -10.04
CA ARG A 80 0.50 6.64 -9.80
C ARG A 80 0.86 8.12 -9.70
N MET A 81 1.94 8.46 -9.00
CA MET A 81 2.42 9.84 -8.90
C MET A 81 2.86 10.39 -10.26
N ALA A 82 3.57 9.58 -11.06
CA ALA A 82 4.00 9.97 -12.39
C ALA A 82 2.81 10.19 -13.34
N GLU A 83 1.78 9.36 -13.27
CA GLU A 83 0.53 9.54 -14.02
C GLU A 83 -0.23 10.80 -13.63
N ALA A 84 -0.32 11.08 -12.32
CA ALA A 84 -0.97 12.29 -11.83
C ALA A 84 -0.25 13.57 -12.27
N ARG A 85 1.09 13.57 -12.35
CA ARG A 85 1.88 14.71 -12.85
C ARG A 85 1.72 14.99 -14.35
N ARG A 86 1.27 13.99 -15.13
CA ARG A 86 1.03 14.13 -16.57
C ARG A 86 -0.36 14.67 -16.91
N ARG A 87 -1.25 14.81 -15.91
CA ARG A 87 -2.60 15.36 -16.03
C ARG A 87 -2.59 16.83 -15.61
#